data_AF-A0A642F2G2-F1
#
_entry.id   AF-A0A642F2G2-F1
#
_cell.length_a   1.000
_cell.length_b   1.000
_cell.length_c   1.000
_cell.angle_alpha   90.00
_cell.angle_beta   90.00
_cell.angle_gamma   90.00
#
_symmetry.space_group_name_H-M   'P 1'
#
loop_
_entity.id
_entity.type
_entity.pdbx_description
1 polymer ?
#
loop_
_entity_poly.entity_id
_entity_poly.type
_entity_poly.pdbx_seq_one_letter_code
_entity_poly.pdbx_strand_id
1 'polypeptide(L)'
;MKNKHVKRINLLLSILLGAGVFIFFGVYYSYHLHYQEQFQMFLFTSDYFVEQVSHPGGMADYLGGFLTQFYYYSWAGAAILTGAIGGIHRLMVWIANRLGGHPAWYPLTLLPSLCFFILFCDENFLLSGAISVGMVLGALIGYTFIENRRIRLIYWGVGIPLLYLLAGGCAWLFIPLIWITEFCRFAGRRLPWWILVGGTLGIAGVTYWISWAVFPYPADRLLWAIGSYRFPLVFPQMQVIAWLAVILVPLLVARLPEKMTWRYYSGAWVLQFILMLFVLNLYGKYGIGLNKEEVMGYDYHVRMQEWDEVIAMAEKKAPDTPMSVSCLNLALAMKGQLPERMFSFYQRGKEGLLMSFVNDFTIPLVAGEPYYYLGLVNVAQQFVFEAMEAVPDYRKSVRCFKRLAETNLINGRYEVARKYLRILQHTLFYKDWATETLACLNDEDRVNAHPEYGRLRRLTPRTDFFFNPDLPEMTLEFLLHANPRNRMAYEYLMACTLLKKDVGRFVHYYPLGADLGYSSVPKGYQEALLFYWLMSKHTATDTIPWKINPQTENRLREYAQIFTSARSADALSARFGDTYWFYADFR
;
A
#
# COMPACT_ATOMS: atom_id res chain seq x y z
N MET A 1 -4.19 -48.05 -11.58
CA MET A 1 -4.84 -47.26 -10.50
C MET A 1 -3.93 -46.24 -9.80
N LYS A 2 -2.66 -46.54 -9.49
CA LYS A 2 -1.74 -45.63 -8.73
C LYS A 2 -1.46 -44.25 -9.37
N ASN A 3 -1.32 -44.17 -10.69
CA ASN A 3 -1.01 -42.91 -11.39
C ASN A 3 -2.18 -41.89 -11.41
N LYS A 4 -3.43 -42.37 -11.22
CA LYS A 4 -4.64 -41.52 -11.17
C LYS A 4 -4.77 -40.79 -9.83
N HIS A 5 -4.36 -41.42 -8.72
CA HIS A 5 -4.36 -40.80 -7.40
C HIS A 5 -3.31 -39.68 -7.28
N VAL A 6 -2.09 -39.90 -7.78
CA VAL A 6 -1.03 -38.87 -7.78
C VAL A 6 -1.45 -37.64 -8.60
N LYS A 7 -2.02 -37.83 -9.80
CA LYS A 7 -2.55 -36.72 -10.60
C LYS A 7 -3.66 -35.94 -9.88
N ARG A 8 -4.55 -36.62 -9.15
CA ARG A 8 -5.60 -35.96 -8.35
C ARG A 8 -5.02 -35.15 -7.20
N ILE A 9 -4.03 -35.66 -6.48
CA ILE A 9 -3.36 -34.94 -5.39
C ILE A 9 -2.63 -33.70 -5.94
N ASN A 10 -1.91 -33.84 -7.05
CA ASN A 10 -1.20 -32.71 -7.68
C ASN A 10 -2.17 -31.62 -8.15
N LEU A 11 -3.33 -32.01 -8.71
CA LEU A 11 -4.38 -31.07 -9.07
C LEU A 11 -4.94 -30.36 -7.82
N LEU A 12 -5.21 -31.12 -6.76
CA LEU A 12 -5.70 -30.59 -5.48
C LEU A 12 -4.73 -29.56 -4.90
N LEU A 13 -3.42 -29.84 -4.89
CA LEU A 13 -2.40 -28.90 -4.39
C LEU A 13 -2.44 -27.56 -5.11
N SER A 14 -2.61 -27.56 -6.43
CA SER A 14 -2.67 -26.31 -7.17
C SER A 14 -3.99 -25.57 -7.00
N ILE A 15 -5.11 -26.30 -6.80
CA ILE A 15 -6.39 -25.69 -6.44
C ILE A 15 -6.27 -25.04 -5.05
N LEU A 16 -5.64 -25.72 -4.09
CA LEU A 16 -5.39 -25.19 -2.75
C LEU A 16 -4.47 -23.97 -2.78
N LEU A 17 -3.41 -23.98 -3.61
CA LEU A 17 -2.60 -22.79 -3.83
C LEU A 17 -3.46 -21.63 -4.37
N GLY A 18 -4.25 -21.87 -5.43
CA GLY A 18 -5.07 -20.83 -6.03
C GLY A 18 -6.13 -20.27 -5.06
N ALA A 19 -6.84 -21.15 -4.35
CA ALA A 19 -7.81 -20.75 -3.34
C ALA A 19 -7.14 -19.99 -2.17
N GLY A 20 -5.97 -20.45 -1.72
CA GLY A 20 -5.20 -19.80 -0.66
C GLY A 20 -4.75 -18.40 -1.04
N VAL A 21 -4.21 -18.22 -2.26
CA VAL A 21 -3.83 -16.90 -2.80
C VAL A 21 -5.04 -15.99 -2.89
N PHE A 22 -6.15 -16.47 -3.46
CA PHE A 22 -7.37 -15.69 -3.64
C PHE A 22 -7.96 -15.23 -2.30
N ILE A 23 -8.07 -16.14 -1.32
CA ILE A 23 -8.59 -15.79 0.02
C ILE A 23 -7.64 -14.85 0.74
N PHE A 24 -6.32 -15.07 0.64
CA PHE A 24 -5.34 -14.23 1.31
C PHE A 24 -5.40 -12.78 0.82
N PHE A 25 -5.22 -12.54 -0.48
CA PHE A 25 -5.24 -11.18 -1.03
C PHE A 25 -6.64 -10.59 -1.13
N GLY A 26 -7.68 -11.42 -1.24
CA GLY A 26 -9.06 -10.95 -1.33
C GLY A 26 -9.66 -10.54 0.02
N VAL A 27 -9.18 -11.10 1.14
CA VAL A 27 -9.79 -10.91 2.47
C VAL A 27 -8.80 -10.38 3.49
N TYR A 28 -7.61 -10.98 3.60
CA TYR A 28 -6.65 -10.67 4.67
C TYR A 28 -5.61 -9.62 4.29
N TYR A 29 -5.37 -9.42 2.99
CA TYR A 29 -4.33 -8.55 2.43
C TYR A 29 -4.88 -7.67 1.29
N SER A 30 -6.12 -7.20 1.47
CA SER A 30 -6.90 -6.50 0.46
C SER A 30 -6.51 -5.03 0.32
N TYR A 31 -6.13 -4.36 1.40
CA TYR A 31 -5.71 -2.96 1.38
C TYR A 31 -4.39 -2.78 0.65
N HIS A 32 -3.51 -3.79 0.68
CA HIS A 32 -2.31 -3.83 -0.16
C HIS A 32 -2.62 -3.71 -1.66
N LEU A 33 -3.69 -4.35 -2.13
CA LEU A 33 -4.10 -4.24 -3.53
C LEU A 33 -4.53 -2.81 -3.86
N HIS A 34 -5.36 -2.20 -3.02
CA HIS A 34 -5.79 -0.80 -3.16
C HIS A 34 -4.61 0.18 -3.07
N TYR A 35 -3.62 -0.13 -2.23
CA TYR A 35 -2.38 0.62 -2.13
C TYR A 35 -1.55 0.54 -3.43
N GLN A 36 -1.46 -0.63 -4.07
CA GLN A 36 -0.78 -0.73 -5.36
C GLN A 36 -1.49 0.05 -6.47
N GLU A 37 -2.82 -0.04 -6.51
CA GLU A 37 -3.66 0.63 -7.51
C GLU A 37 -3.48 2.15 -7.48
N GLN A 38 -3.50 2.77 -6.30
CA GLN A 38 -3.47 4.22 -6.20
C GLN A 38 -2.18 4.87 -6.74
N PHE A 39 -1.07 4.11 -6.82
CA PHE A 39 0.23 4.57 -7.30
C PHE A 39 0.54 4.13 -8.74
N GLN A 40 -0.40 3.51 -9.45
CA GLN A 40 -0.22 3.10 -10.83
C GLN A 40 -1.35 3.63 -11.72
N MET A 41 -1.17 4.84 -12.24
CA MET A 41 -2.13 5.40 -13.19
C MET A 41 -1.93 4.79 -14.60
N PHE A 42 -2.93 4.06 -15.06
CA PHE A 42 -2.98 3.51 -16.41
C PHE A 42 -3.88 4.37 -17.32
N LEU A 43 -3.37 4.73 -18.50
CA LEU A 43 -4.07 5.60 -19.47
C LEU A 43 -4.31 4.88 -20.79
N PHE A 44 -5.55 4.93 -21.30
CA PHE A 44 -5.94 4.39 -22.61
C PHE A 44 -5.61 5.35 -23.77
N THR A 45 -4.43 5.96 -23.74
CA THR A 45 -3.95 6.89 -24.78
C THR A 45 -2.79 6.27 -25.57
N SER A 46 -2.67 6.60 -26.86
CA SER A 46 -1.56 6.17 -27.71
C SER A 46 -0.20 6.58 -27.15
N ASP A 47 -0.10 7.80 -26.65
CA ASP A 47 1.16 8.38 -26.19
C ASP A 47 1.68 7.62 -24.97
N TYR A 48 0.80 7.30 -24.02
CA TYR A 48 1.12 6.44 -22.88
C TYR A 48 1.58 5.04 -23.33
N PHE A 49 0.90 4.41 -24.30
CA PHE A 49 1.33 3.10 -24.81
C PHE A 49 2.75 3.16 -25.40
N VAL A 50 3.02 4.15 -26.25
CA VAL A 50 4.33 4.35 -26.88
C VAL A 50 5.40 4.60 -25.82
N GLU A 51 5.13 5.47 -24.85
CA GLU A 51 6.05 5.75 -23.74
C GLU A 51 6.40 4.48 -22.96
N GLN A 52 5.41 3.67 -22.58
CA GLN A 52 5.63 2.44 -21.83
C GLN A 52 6.44 1.42 -22.62
N VAL A 53 6.13 1.16 -23.90
CA VAL A 53 6.83 0.12 -24.68
C VAL A 53 8.20 0.56 -25.21
N SER A 54 8.59 1.82 -25.03
CA SER A 54 9.82 2.40 -25.56
C SER A 54 11.07 2.09 -24.73
N HIS A 55 10.97 1.37 -23.61
CA HIS A 55 12.12 0.96 -22.80
C HIS A 55 12.17 -0.56 -22.58
N PRO A 56 13.33 -1.13 -22.20
CA PRO A 56 13.42 -2.55 -21.89
C PRO A 56 12.45 -2.97 -20.78
N GLY A 57 11.64 -3.99 -21.04
CA GLY A 57 10.57 -4.43 -20.12
C GLY A 57 9.24 -3.72 -20.31
N GLY A 58 9.16 -2.77 -21.25
CA GLY A 58 8.02 -1.90 -21.44
C GLY A 58 6.69 -2.60 -21.72
N MET A 59 6.72 -3.73 -22.45
CA MET A 59 5.49 -4.51 -22.70
C MET A 59 4.96 -5.18 -21.43
N ALA A 60 5.85 -5.74 -20.60
CA ALA A 60 5.46 -6.30 -19.31
C ALA A 60 4.95 -5.21 -18.37
N ASP A 61 5.52 -4.01 -18.45
CA ASP A 61 5.08 -2.85 -17.68
C ASP A 61 3.70 -2.33 -18.08
N TYR A 62 3.45 -2.23 -19.39
CA TYR A 62 2.15 -1.88 -19.91
C TYR A 62 1.06 -2.89 -19.50
N LEU A 63 1.33 -4.20 -19.65
CA LEU A 63 0.40 -5.25 -19.22
C LEU A 63 0.23 -5.30 -17.70
N GLY A 64 1.31 -5.04 -16.96
CA GLY A 64 1.30 -4.93 -15.50
C GLY A 64 0.38 -3.82 -15.03
N GLY A 65 0.61 -2.59 -15.51
CA GLY A 65 -0.24 -1.44 -15.20
C GLY A 65 -1.69 -1.64 -15.62
N PHE A 66 -1.93 -2.23 -16.80
CA PHE A 66 -3.27 -2.56 -17.26
C PHE A 66 -4.00 -3.51 -16.30
N LEU A 67 -3.32 -4.51 -15.75
CA LEU A 67 -3.94 -5.45 -14.81
C LEU A 67 -4.06 -4.86 -13.40
N THR A 68 -3.08 -4.06 -12.95
CA THR A 68 -3.12 -3.43 -11.62
C THR A 68 -4.31 -2.50 -11.45
N GLN A 69 -4.82 -1.85 -12.51
CA GLN A 69 -5.99 -0.97 -12.38
C GLN A 69 -7.21 -1.69 -11.77
N PHE A 70 -7.37 -3.01 -12.01
CA PHE A 70 -8.47 -3.81 -11.46
C PHE A 70 -8.34 -4.08 -9.96
N TYR A 71 -7.19 -3.78 -9.35
CA TYR A 71 -7.00 -3.83 -7.90
C TYR A 71 -7.85 -2.78 -7.18
N TYR A 72 -8.50 -1.88 -7.93
CA TYR A 72 -9.63 -1.07 -7.46
C TYR A 72 -10.68 -1.92 -6.73
N TYR A 73 -10.93 -3.15 -7.18
CA TYR A 73 -11.71 -4.15 -6.46
C TYR A 73 -10.82 -5.26 -5.91
N SER A 74 -10.84 -5.47 -4.60
CA SER A 74 -9.99 -6.45 -3.91
C SER A 74 -10.16 -7.88 -4.47
N TRP A 75 -11.39 -8.32 -4.73
CA TRP A 75 -11.67 -9.63 -5.32
C TRP A 75 -11.10 -9.79 -6.73
N ALA A 76 -11.11 -8.73 -7.55
CA ALA A 76 -10.59 -8.76 -8.91
C ALA A 76 -9.05 -8.77 -8.90
N GLY A 77 -8.42 -7.96 -8.04
CA GLY A 77 -6.98 -8.00 -7.83
C GLY A 77 -6.50 -9.35 -7.30
N ALA A 78 -7.22 -9.94 -6.34
CA ALA A 78 -6.94 -11.29 -5.85
C ALA A 78 -7.06 -12.36 -6.96
N ALA A 79 -8.03 -12.25 -7.86
CA ALA A 79 -8.15 -13.12 -9.02
C ALA A 79 -6.97 -12.98 -9.99
N ILE A 80 -6.50 -11.76 -10.24
CA ILE A 80 -5.34 -11.48 -11.10
C ILE A 80 -4.06 -12.06 -10.49
N LEU A 81 -3.81 -11.83 -9.20
CA LEU A 81 -2.65 -12.41 -8.51
C LEU A 81 -2.71 -13.94 -8.50
N THR A 82 -3.88 -14.52 -8.28
CA THR A 82 -4.11 -15.97 -8.38
C THR A 82 -3.79 -16.49 -9.78
N GLY A 83 -4.22 -15.77 -10.82
CA GLY A 83 -3.91 -16.06 -12.21
C GLY A 83 -2.41 -15.97 -12.52
N ALA A 84 -1.73 -14.93 -12.03
CA ALA A 84 -0.30 -14.73 -12.23
C ALA A 84 0.55 -15.81 -11.51
N ILE A 85 0.33 -16.02 -10.21
CA ILE A 85 1.05 -17.01 -9.40
C ILE A 85 0.74 -18.43 -9.86
N GLY A 86 -0.53 -18.71 -10.16
CA GLY A 86 -0.99 -19.99 -10.71
C GLY A 86 -0.47 -20.23 -12.13
N GLY A 87 -0.38 -19.17 -12.95
CA GLY A 87 0.22 -19.19 -14.28
C GLY A 87 1.69 -19.57 -14.22
N ILE A 88 2.47 -18.91 -13.37
CA ILE A 88 3.88 -19.27 -13.11
C ILE A 88 3.98 -20.73 -12.69
N HIS A 89 3.16 -21.18 -11.74
CA HIS A 89 3.15 -22.59 -11.30
C HIS A 89 2.92 -23.55 -12.48
N ARG A 90 1.94 -23.25 -13.34
CA ARG A 90 1.59 -24.07 -14.50
C ARG A 90 2.71 -24.13 -15.53
N LEU A 91 3.34 -23.00 -15.80
CA LEU A 91 4.50 -22.93 -16.71
C LEU A 91 5.67 -23.75 -16.14
N MET A 92 5.94 -23.65 -14.84
CA MET A 92 6.99 -24.42 -14.16
C MET A 92 6.72 -25.93 -14.22
N VAL A 93 5.49 -26.37 -13.93
CA VAL A 93 5.07 -27.77 -14.07
C VAL A 93 5.27 -28.26 -15.51
N TRP A 94 4.90 -27.45 -16.50
CA TRP A 94 5.06 -27.82 -17.90
C TRP A 94 6.53 -28.00 -18.27
N ILE A 95 7.38 -27.04 -17.91
CA ILE A 95 8.83 -27.10 -18.15
C ILE A 95 9.42 -28.34 -17.47
N ALA A 96 9.08 -28.58 -16.20
CA ALA A 96 9.55 -29.77 -15.47
C ALA A 96 9.18 -31.08 -16.18
N ASN A 97 7.93 -31.22 -16.62
CA ASN A 97 7.48 -32.39 -17.38
C ASN A 97 8.22 -32.55 -18.71
N ARG A 98 8.54 -31.44 -19.40
CA ARG A 98 9.32 -31.45 -20.64
C ARG A 98 10.77 -31.88 -20.46
N LEU A 99 11.31 -31.71 -19.26
CA LEU A 99 12.68 -32.10 -18.91
C LEU A 99 12.78 -33.53 -18.35
N GLY A 100 11.68 -34.30 -18.38
CA GLY A 100 11.65 -35.67 -17.84
C GLY A 100 11.33 -35.74 -16.35
N GLY A 101 10.79 -34.67 -15.75
CA GLY A 101 10.44 -34.63 -14.34
C GLY A 101 9.43 -35.70 -13.92
N HIS A 102 9.76 -36.44 -12.86
CA HIS A 102 8.86 -37.45 -12.31
C HIS A 102 7.74 -36.81 -11.44
N PRO A 103 6.47 -37.28 -11.51
CA PRO A 103 5.33 -36.70 -10.77
C PRO A 103 5.50 -36.64 -9.24
N ALA A 104 6.42 -37.41 -8.67
CA ALA A 104 6.76 -37.39 -7.24
C ALA A 104 7.29 -36.03 -6.76
N TRP A 105 7.94 -35.29 -7.67
CA TRP A 105 8.60 -34.02 -7.39
C TRP A 105 7.74 -32.82 -7.77
N TYR A 106 6.45 -33.05 -8.05
CA TYR A 106 5.49 -32.00 -8.34
C TYR A 106 5.44 -30.90 -7.27
N PRO A 107 5.47 -31.18 -5.95
CA PRO A 107 5.44 -30.12 -4.94
C PRO A 107 6.62 -29.13 -5.04
N LEU A 108 7.81 -29.55 -5.49
CA LEU A 108 8.94 -28.62 -5.73
C LEU A 108 8.59 -27.51 -6.73
N THR A 109 7.71 -27.79 -7.69
CA THR A 109 7.25 -26.79 -8.69
C THR A 109 6.35 -25.70 -8.09
N LEU A 110 5.95 -25.82 -6.83
CA LEU A 110 5.24 -24.77 -6.09
C LEU A 110 6.20 -23.73 -5.51
N LEU A 111 7.49 -24.06 -5.31
CA LEU A 111 8.44 -23.16 -4.65
C LEU A 111 8.56 -21.79 -5.34
N PRO A 112 8.69 -21.68 -6.67
CA PRO A 112 8.78 -20.37 -7.33
C PRO A 112 7.50 -19.56 -7.10
N SER A 113 6.33 -20.19 -7.21
CA SER A 113 5.04 -19.54 -6.97
C SER A 113 4.87 -19.06 -5.53
N LEU A 114 5.42 -19.77 -4.55
CA LEU A 114 5.43 -19.32 -3.15
C LEU A 114 6.39 -18.16 -2.93
N CYS A 115 7.56 -18.15 -3.59
CA CYS A 115 8.43 -16.98 -3.57
C CYS A 115 7.72 -15.75 -4.17
N PHE A 116 6.98 -15.92 -5.28
CA PHE A 116 6.15 -14.85 -5.86
C PHE A 116 5.00 -14.43 -4.96
N PHE A 117 4.32 -15.36 -4.29
CA PHE A 117 3.29 -15.03 -3.31
C PHE A 117 3.82 -14.09 -2.23
N ILE A 118 5.00 -14.39 -1.68
CA ILE A 118 5.59 -13.55 -0.63
C ILE A 118 6.15 -12.25 -1.21
N LEU A 119 6.69 -12.26 -2.43
CA LEU A 119 7.08 -11.03 -3.13
C LEU A 119 5.91 -10.07 -3.30
N PHE A 120 4.71 -10.57 -3.63
CA PHE A 120 3.52 -9.73 -3.73
C PHE A 120 3.06 -9.15 -2.40
N CYS A 121 3.59 -9.61 -1.26
CA CYS A 121 3.36 -9.00 0.04
C CYS A 121 4.30 -7.79 0.28
N ASP A 122 5.37 -7.63 -0.50
CA ASP A 122 6.19 -6.41 -0.52
C ASP A 122 5.43 -5.29 -1.24
N GLU A 123 5.27 -4.14 -0.59
CA GLU A 123 4.55 -2.99 -1.13
C GLU A 123 5.24 -2.34 -2.34
N ASN A 124 6.49 -2.71 -2.59
CA ASN A 124 7.28 -2.18 -3.69
C ASN A 124 7.34 -3.10 -4.90
N PHE A 125 6.99 -4.38 -4.76
CA PHE A 125 7.04 -5.32 -5.88
C PHE A 125 5.82 -5.16 -6.80
N LEU A 126 6.06 -5.00 -8.09
CA LEU A 126 5.03 -4.70 -9.07
C LEU A 126 4.65 -5.94 -9.90
N LEU A 127 3.38 -6.00 -10.34
CA LEU A 127 2.86 -7.11 -11.16
C LEU A 127 3.65 -7.32 -12.46
N SER A 128 4.23 -6.26 -13.02
CA SER A 128 5.12 -6.31 -14.18
C SER A 128 6.22 -7.36 -14.02
N GLY A 129 6.83 -7.49 -12.83
CA GLY A 129 7.90 -8.44 -12.58
C GLY A 129 7.45 -9.89 -12.77
N ALA A 130 6.25 -10.24 -12.31
CA ALA A 130 5.67 -11.56 -12.51
C ALA A 130 5.28 -11.82 -13.97
N ILE A 131 4.75 -10.82 -14.66
CA ILE A 131 4.43 -10.90 -16.10
C ILE A 131 5.70 -11.14 -16.92
N SER A 132 6.78 -10.40 -16.63
CA SER A 132 8.09 -10.58 -17.25
C SER A 132 8.62 -12.00 -17.09
N VAL A 133 8.52 -12.58 -15.89
CA VAL A 133 8.90 -13.99 -15.68
C VAL A 133 7.98 -14.93 -16.45
N GLY A 134 6.67 -14.67 -16.48
CA GLY A 134 5.71 -15.42 -17.29
C GLY A 134 6.07 -15.43 -18.78
N MET A 135 6.46 -14.28 -19.35
CA MET A 135 6.92 -14.17 -20.74
C MET A 135 8.16 -15.02 -21.01
N VAL A 136 9.15 -14.98 -20.12
CA VAL A 136 10.38 -15.78 -20.24
C VAL A 136 10.09 -17.27 -20.17
N LEU A 137 9.25 -17.71 -19.23
CA LEU A 137 8.85 -19.11 -19.10
C LEU A 137 8.02 -19.58 -20.30
N GLY A 138 7.14 -18.73 -20.84
CA GLY A 138 6.40 -19.00 -22.08
C GLY A 138 7.33 -19.17 -23.28
N ALA A 139 8.31 -18.29 -23.44
CA ALA A 139 9.32 -18.39 -24.50
C ALA A 139 10.19 -19.64 -24.35
N LEU A 140 10.51 -20.06 -23.12
CA LEU A 140 11.21 -21.31 -22.86
C LEU A 140 10.37 -22.53 -23.27
N ILE A 141 9.07 -22.54 -22.97
CA ILE A 141 8.18 -23.61 -23.41
C ILE A 141 8.21 -23.73 -24.93
N GLY A 142 8.09 -22.60 -25.65
CA GLY A 142 8.25 -22.52 -27.10
C GLY A 142 9.57 -23.12 -27.58
N TYR A 143 10.69 -22.77 -26.94
CA TYR A 143 12.00 -23.34 -27.24
C TYR A 143 12.02 -24.88 -27.12
N THR A 144 11.33 -25.43 -26.12
CA THR A 144 11.30 -26.88 -25.91
C THR A 144 10.59 -27.67 -27.01
N PHE A 145 9.80 -27.03 -27.89
CA PHE A 145 9.14 -27.68 -29.03
C PHE A 145 10.04 -27.79 -30.26
N ILE A 146 11.15 -27.05 -30.31
CA ILE A 146 11.96 -26.92 -31.52
C ILE A 146 13.01 -28.04 -31.58
N GLU A 147 12.76 -29.07 -32.38
CA GLU A 147 13.71 -30.19 -32.51
C GLU A 147 14.89 -29.88 -33.44
N ASN A 148 14.70 -28.99 -34.42
CA ASN A 148 15.71 -28.64 -35.41
C ASN A 148 16.78 -27.71 -34.81
N ARG A 149 18.05 -28.15 -34.84
CA ARG A 149 19.19 -27.41 -34.26
C ARG A 149 19.40 -26.01 -34.86
N ARG A 150 19.17 -25.82 -36.16
CA ARG A 150 19.33 -24.50 -36.81
C ARG A 150 18.26 -23.52 -36.35
N ILE A 151 17.02 -23.99 -36.24
CA ILE A 151 15.90 -23.18 -35.78
C ILE A 151 16.08 -22.82 -34.29
N ARG A 152 16.58 -23.75 -33.46
CA ARG A 152 16.92 -23.45 -32.06
C ARG A 152 17.93 -22.32 -31.95
N LEU A 153 19.01 -22.37 -32.74
CA LEU A 153 20.03 -21.31 -32.78
C LEU A 153 19.44 -19.93 -33.10
N ILE A 154 18.59 -19.85 -34.12
CA ILE A 154 17.92 -18.60 -34.49
C ILE A 154 16.97 -18.16 -33.38
N TYR A 155 16.21 -19.09 -32.80
CA TYR A 155 15.23 -18.79 -31.77
C TYR A 155 15.87 -18.18 -30.54
N TRP A 156 16.94 -18.76 -29.99
CA TRP A 156 17.57 -18.15 -28.82
C TRP A 156 18.42 -16.92 -29.19
N GLY A 157 18.99 -16.87 -30.40
CA GLY A 157 19.75 -15.71 -30.86
C GLY A 157 18.90 -14.44 -31.02
N VAL A 158 17.70 -14.55 -31.60
CA VAL A 158 16.72 -13.46 -31.71
C VAL A 158 15.92 -13.30 -30.42
N GLY A 159 15.66 -14.41 -29.73
CA GLY A 159 14.82 -14.46 -28.54
C GLY A 159 15.42 -13.70 -27.36
N ILE A 160 16.75 -13.70 -27.16
CA ILE A 160 17.37 -12.94 -26.06
C ILE A 160 17.14 -11.43 -26.21
N PRO A 161 17.52 -10.76 -27.33
CA PRO A 161 17.23 -9.33 -27.52
C PRO A 161 15.74 -9.01 -27.45
N LEU A 162 14.90 -9.84 -28.09
CA LEU A 162 13.46 -9.61 -28.11
C LEU A 162 12.83 -9.73 -26.72
N LEU A 163 13.19 -10.76 -25.94
CA LEU A 163 12.73 -10.90 -24.55
C LEU A 163 13.26 -9.79 -23.67
N TYR A 164 14.47 -9.28 -23.92
CA TYR A 164 15.00 -8.15 -23.17
C TYR A 164 14.18 -6.87 -23.40
N LEU A 165 13.76 -6.61 -24.64
CA LEU A 165 12.85 -5.50 -24.93
C LEU A 165 11.48 -5.69 -24.27
N LEU A 166 10.93 -6.91 -24.29
CA LEU A 166 9.58 -7.18 -23.76
C LEU A 166 9.51 -7.30 -22.23
N ALA A 167 10.49 -7.95 -21.61
CA ALA A 167 10.51 -8.37 -20.21
C ALA A 167 11.68 -7.78 -19.39
N GLY A 168 12.54 -6.97 -20.02
CA GLY A 168 13.63 -6.26 -19.36
C GLY A 168 14.69 -7.21 -18.81
N GLY A 169 15.23 -6.86 -17.64
CA GLY A 169 16.24 -7.66 -16.94
C GLY A 169 15.82 -9.10 -16.61
N CYS A 170 14.52 -9.40 -16.51
CA CYS A 170 14.04 -10.78 -16.33
C CYS A 170 14.45 -11.69 -17.49
N ALA A 171 14.72 -11.15 -18.68
CA ALA A 171 15.18 -11.91 -19.84
C ALA A 171 16.46 -12.71 -19.56
N TRP A 172 17.28 -12.29 -18.61
CA TRP A 172 18.49 -13.01 -18.22
C TRP A 172 18.21 -14.39 -17.61
N LEU A 173 17.01 -14.62 -17.06
CA LEU A 173 16.57 -15.95 -16.62
C LEU A 173 16.52 -16.96 -17.77
N PHE A 174 16.29 -16.49 -18.99
CA PHE A 174 16.18 -17.35 -20.17
C PHE A 174 17.47 -18.11 -20.46
N ILE A 175 18.63 -17.52 -20.18
CA ILE A 175 19.96 -18.07 -20.48
C ILE A 175 20.23 -19.37 -19.69
N PRO A 176 20.25 -19.39 -18.34
CA PRO A 176 20.48 -20.61 -17.59
C PRO A 176 19.38 -21.66 -17.85
N LEU A 177 18.14 -21.22 -18.08
CA LEU A 177 17.04 -22.12 -18.42
C LEU A 177 17.25 -22.82 -19.78
N ILE A 178 17.71 -22.11 -20.81
CA ILE A 178 18.11 -22.74 -22.09
C ILE A 178 19.21 -23.76 -21.86
N TRP A 179 20.25 -23.40 -21.10
CA TRP A 179 21.34 -24.32 -20.81
C TRP A 179 20.83 -25.60 -20.18
N ILE A 180 19.99 -25.50 -19.13
CA ILE A 180 19.34 -26.65 -18.49
C ILE A 180 18.57 -27.48 -19.51
N THR A 181 17.80 -26.85 -20.40
CA THR A 181 17.01 -27.59 -21.41
C THR A 181 17.88 -28.30 -22.44
N GLU A 182 18.97 -27.70 -22.92
CA GLU A 182 19.90 -28.35 -23.86
C GLU A 182 20.61 -29.55 -23.20
N PHE A 183 21.01 -29.41 -21.93
CA PHE A 183 21.70 -30.47 -21.20
C PHE A 183 20.77 -31.62 -20.79
N CYS A 184 19.56 -31.34 -20.33
CA CYS A 184 18.64 -32.37 -19.83
C CYS A 184 17.79 -33.00 -20.93
N ARG A 185 17.28 -32.22 -21.90
CA ARG A 185 16.37 -32.74 -22.92
C ARG A 185 17.08 -33.10 -24.22
N PHE A 186 18.02 -32.27 -24.68
CA PHE A 186 18.67 -32.44 -25.97
C PHE A 186 20.07 -33.02 -25.86
N ALA A 187 20.40 -33.75 -24.78
CA ALA A 187 21.75 -34.27 -24.50
C ALA A 187 22.45 -34.93 -25.72
N GLY A 188 21.71 -35.74 -26.50
CA GLY A 188 22.23 -36.41 -27.71
C GLY A 188 22.26 -35.56 -28.98
N ARG A 189 21.59 -34.40 -29.00
CA ARG A 189 21.51 -33.46 -30.14
C ARG A 189 21.97 -32.05 -29.75
N ARG A 190 22.78 -31.97 -28.69
CA ARG A 190 23.17 -30.72 -28.04
C ARG A 190 23.98 -29.84 -28.97
N LEU A 191 23.85 -28.53 -28.77
CA LEU A 191 24.81 -27.58 -29.33
C LEU A 191 26.21 -27.79 -28.70
N PRO A 192 27.30 -27.55 -29.46
CA PRO A 192 28.63 -27.46 -28.90
C PRO A 192 28.64 -26.43 -27.78
N TRP A 193 29.24 -26.81 -26.64
CA TRP A 193 29.16 -26.03 -25.40
C TRP A 193 29.71 -24.60 -25.58
N TRP A 194 30.72 -24.40 -26.43
CA TRP A 194 31.30 -23.10 -26.73
C TRP A 194 30.35 -22.18 -27.52
N ILE A 195 29.53 -22.75 -28.43
CA ILE A 195 28.48 -22.00 -29.13
C ILE A 195 27.36 -21.64 -28.15
N LEU A 196 26.96 -22.61 -27.31
CA LEU A 196 25.88 -22.42 -26.36
C LEU A 196 26.23 -21.36 -25.31
N VAL A 197 27.34 -21.53 -24.60
CA VAL A 197 27.76 -20.61 -23.53
C VAL A 197 28.33 -19.31 -24.11
N GLY A 198 29.32 -19.39 -25.00
CA GLY A 198 29.96 -18.20 -25.57
C GLY A 198 29.00 -17.36 -26.42
N GLY A 199 28.13 -18.02 -27.20
CA GLY A 199 27.14 -17.32 -28.01
C GLY A 199 26.03 -16.66 -27.18
N THR A 200 25.48 -17.33 -26.17
CA THR A 200 24.47 -16.71 -25.28
C THR A 200 25.03 -15.53 -24.50
N LEU A 201 26.24 -15.65 -23.94
CA LEU A 201 26.90 -14.55 -23.24
C LEU A 201 27.27 -13.40 -24.18
N GLY A 202 27.72 -13.70 -25.40
CA GLY A 202 28.03 -12.69 -26.42
C GLY A 202 26.78 -11.88 -26.81
N ILE A 203 25.67 -12.56 -27.12
CA ILE A 203 24.41 -11.89 -27.49
C ILE A 203 23.86 -11.09 -26.31
N ALA A 204 23.89 -11.66 -25.09
CA ALA A 204 23.46 -10.95 -23.88
C ALA A 204 24.31 -9.70 -23.63
N GLY A 205 25.64 -9.82 -23.74
CA GLY A 205 26.57 -8.71 -23.59
C GLY A 205 26.36 -7.60 -24.62
N VAL A 206 26.17 -7.96 -25.90
CA VAL A 206 25.86 -6.99 -26.96
C VAL A 206 24.50 -6.32 -26.73
N THR A 207 23.48 -7.09 -26.36
CA THR A 207 22.13 -6.57 -26.05
C THR A 207 22.20 -5.56 -24.91
N TYR A 208 22.90 -5.92 -23.83
CA TYR A 208 23.09 -5.04 -22.68
C TYR A 208 23.90 -3.79 -23.03
N TRP A 209 24.98 -3.93 -23.82
CA TRP A 209 25.81 -2.81 -24.25
C TRP A 209 25.04 -1.82 -25.12
N ILE A 210 24.25 -2.32 -26.08
CA ILE A 210 23.34 -1.48 -26.89
C ILE A 210 22.33 -0.78 -25.98
N SER A 211 21.71 -1.52 -25.05
CA SER A 211 20.75 -0.95 -24.12
C SER A 211 21.34 0.18 -23.27
N TRP A 212 22.56 -0.02 -22.76
CA TRP A 212 23.25 0.98 -21.96
C TRP A 212 23.63 2.22 -22.77
N ALA A 213 23.93 2.07 -24.06
CA ALA A 213 24.23 3.19 -24.96
C ALA A 213 22.98 3.97 -25.40
N VAL A 214 21.82 3.30 -25.53
CA VAL A 214 20.60 3.89 -26.09
C VAL A 214 19.69 4.47 -25.00
N PHE A 215 19.53 3.78 -23.87
CA PHE A 215 18.54 4.15 -22.86
C PHE A 215 19.18 4.90 -21.68
N PRO A 216 18.60 6.03 -21.25
CA PRO A 216 19.15 6.86 -20.17
C PRO A 216 18.81 6.30 -18.77
N TYR A 217 19.02 4.99 -18.56
CA TYR A 217 18.82 4.34 -17.27
C TYR A 217 20.15 3.95 -16.63
N PRO A 218 20.24 3.96 -15.29
CA PRO A 218 21.34 3.36 -14.56
C PRO A 218 21.57 1.89 -14.96
N ALA A 219 22.84 1.50 -15.04
CA ALA A 219 23.28 0.18 -15.47
C ALA A 219 22.64 -0.98 -14.68
N ASP A 220 22.51 -0.80 -13.37
CA ASP A 220 21.86 -1.75 -12.46
C ASP A 220 20.37 -1.94 -12.77
N ARG A 221 19.62 -0.88 -13.10
CA ARG A 221 18.20 -1.00 -13.48
C ARG A 221 18.00 -1.78 -14.78
N LEU A 222 18.89 -1.57 -15.74
CA LEU A 222 18.89 -2.31 -17.00
C LEU A 222 19.13 -3.81 -16.80
N LEU A 223 19.85 -4.20 -15.72
CA LEU A 223 20.11 -5.59 -15.36
C LEU A 223 18.96 -6.23 -14.57
N TRP A 224 18.39 -5.53 -13.59
CA TRP A 224 17.43 -6.11 -12.63
C TRP A 224 15.95 -5.94 -12.99
N ALA A 225 15.68 -5.33 -14.15
CA ALA A 225 14.37 -4.96 -14.70
C ALA A 225 13.79 -3.67 -14.09
N ILE A 226 13.56 -2.69 -14.97
CA ILE A 226 13.20 -1.31 -14.63
C ILE A 226 11.88 -1.23 -13.85
N GLY A 227 10.85 -1.96 -14.28
CA GLY A 227 9.50 -1.86 -13.71
C GLY A 227 9.10 -2.98 -12.75
N SER A 228 10.03 -3.79 -12.26
CA SER A 228 9.72 -4.84 -11.28
C SER A 228 9.54 -4.30 -9.86
N TYR A 229 10.19 -3.18 -9.53
CA TYR A 229 10.14 -2.55 -8.21
C TYR A 229 9.81 -1.06 -8.32
N ARG A 230 9.02 -0.56 -7.36
CA ARG A 230 8.72 0.86 -7.23
C ARG A 230 9.98 1.67 -6.92
N PHE A 231 10.76 1.23 -5.91
CA PHE A 231 12.00 1.91 -5.55
C PHE A 231 13.17 1.42 -6.40
N PRO A 232 13.79 2.32 -7.15
CA PRO A 232 14.85 1.91 -8.05
C PRO A 232 16.24 1.75 -7.44
N LEU A 233 16.47 2.30 -6.25
CA LEU A 233 17.77 2.27 -5.57
C LEU A 233 17.92 1.08 -4.62
N VAL A 234 16.85 0.31 -4.41
CA VAL A 234 16.86 -0.82 -3.48
C VAL A 234 17.21 -2.08 -4.26
N PHE A 235 18.30 -2.75 -3.87
CA PHE A 235 18.67 -4.03 -4.46
C PHE A 235 17.58 -5.09 -4.16
N PRO A 236 16.98 -5.73 -5.18
CA PRO A 236 15.78 -6.54 -4.99
C PRO A 236 16.14 -7.96 -4.52
N GLN A 237 16.62 -8.09 -3.28
CA GLN A 237 17.06 -9.37 -2.69
C GLN A 237 16.01 -10.48 -2.81
N MET A 238 14.75 -10.13 -2.53
CA MET A 238 13.65 -11.07 -2.60
C MET A 238 13.43 -11.57 -4.04
N GLN A 239 13.47 -10.68 -5.03
CA GLN A 239 13.34 -11.05 -6.45
C GLN A 239 14.45 -12.00 -6.89
N VAL A 240 15.69 -11.77 -6.46
CA VAL A 240 16.82 -12.66 -6.77
C VAL A 240 16.55 -14.07 -6.24
N ILE A 241 15.99 -14.21 -5.05
CA ILE A 241 15.65 -15.52 -4.48
C ILE A 241 14.54 -16.22 -5.30
N ALA A 242 13.51 -15.49 -5.72
CA ALA A 242 12.48 -16.05 -6.59
C ALA A 242 13.03 -16.47 -7.96
N TRP A 243 13.94 -15.67 -8.53
CA TRP A 243 14.66 -15.97 -9.77
C TRP A 243 15.53 -17.23 -9.66
N LEU A 244 16.26 -17.37 -8.55
CA LEU A 244 17.00 -18.59 -8.25
C LEU A 244 16.07 -19.80 -8.14
N ALA A 245 14.91 -19.67 -7.48
CA ALA A 245 13.92 -20.74 -7.43
C ALA A 245 13.41 -21.13 -8.84
N VAL A 246 13.16 -20.15 -9.71
CA VAL A 246 12.77 -20.38 -11.11
C VAL A 246 13.85 -21.17 -11.88
N ILE A 247 15.13 -20.92 -11.62
CA ILE A 247 16.24 -21.62 -12.30
C ILE A 247 16.49 -23.02 -11.69
N LEU A 248 16.53 -23.12 -10.37
CA LEU A 248 16.96 -24.33 -9.66
C LEU A 248 15.90 -25.43 -9.69
N VAL A 249 14.60 -25.07 -9.61
CA VAL A 249 13.52 -26.06 -9.53
C VAL A 249 13.44 -26.96 -10.78
N PRO A 250 13.46 -26.45 -12.03
CA PRO A 250 13.50 -27.29 -13.22
C PRO A 250 14.72 -28.20 -13.26
N LEU A 251 15.90 -27.69 -12.87
CA LEU A 251 17.14 -28.47 -12.81
C LEU A 251 17.04 -29.62 -11.82
N LEU A 252 16.55 -29.35 -10.60
CA LEU A 252 16.37 -30.36 -9.56
C LEU A 252 15.38 -31.43 -10.00
N VAL A 253 14.19 -31.02 -10.48
CA VAL A 253 13.16 -31.97 -10.91
C VAL A 253 13.62 -32.84 -12.09
N ALA A 254 14.48 -32.31 -12.97
CA ALA A 254 15.04 -33.06 -14.09
C ALA A 254 16.15 -34.05 -13.71
N ARG A 255 16.81 -33.88 -12.55
CA ARG A 255 17.93 -34.73 -12.11
C ARG A 255 17.54 -35.73 -11.02
N LEU A 256 16.42 -35.51 -10.34
CA LEU A 256 15.96 -36.39 -9.28
C LEU A 256 15.45 -37.74 -9.84
N PRO A 257 15.62 -38.84 -9.08
CA PRO A 257 15.39 -40.18 -9.57
C PRO A 257 13.94 -40.45 -9.98
N GLU A 258 13.76 -41.17 -11.09
CA GLU A 258 12.45 -41.56 -11.65
C GLU A 258 11.80 -42.72 -10.88
N LYS A 259 12.59 -43.63 -10.27
CA LYS A 259 12.07 -44.84 -9.61
C LYS A 259 12.22 -44.71 -8.10
N MET A 260 11.11 -44.54 -7.39
CA MET A 260 11.05 -44.58 -5.92
C MET A 260 10.05 -45.62 -5.42
N THR A 261 10.43 -46.36 -4.39
CA THR A 261 9.48 -47.21 -3.64
C THR A 261 8.61 -46.34 -2.72
N TRP A 262 7.42 -46.81 -2.37
CA TRP A 262 6.39 -46.01 -1.67
C TRP A 262 6.85 -45.37 -0.35
N ARG A 263 7.69 -46.06 0.43
CA ARG A 263 8.27 -45.52 1.68
C ARG A 263 9.13 -44.27 1.46
N TYR A 264 9.94 -44.26 0.40
CA TYR A 264 10.76 -43.09 0.06
C TYR A 264 9.91 -42.01 -0.61
N TYR A 265 8.85 -42.38 -1.33
CA TYR A 265 7.89 -41.43 -1.92
C TYR A 265 7.21 -40.59 -0.83
N SER A 266 6.70 -41.22 0.24
CA SER A 266 6.12 -40.49 1.38
C SER A 266 7.16 -39.63 2.11
N GLY A 267 8.40 -40.12 2.28
CA GLY A 267 9.48 -39.37 2.90
C GLY A 267 9.88 -38.11 2.10
N ALA A 268 9.99 -38.22 0.78
CA ALA A 268 10.28 -37.09 -0.11
C ALA A 268 9.16 -36.04 -0.11
N TRP A 269 7.89 -36.46 0.02
CA TRP A 269 6.77 -35.54 0.17
C TRP A 269 6.81 -34.78 1.49
N VAL A 270 7.08 -35.47 2.61
CA VAL A 270 7.23 -34.84 3.92
C VAL A 270 8.40 -33.84 3.90
N LEU A 271 9.54 -34.22 3.32
CA LEU A 271 10.70 -33.33 3.19
C LEU A 271 10.38 -32.08 2.35
N GLN A 272 9.70 -32.23 1.22
CA GLN A 272 9.27 -31.10 0.38
C GLN A 272 8.29 -30.19 1.12
N PHE A 273 7.38 -30.77 1.92
CA PHE A 273 6.45 -30.01 2.75
C PHE A 273 7.17 -29.24 3.87
N ILE A 274 8.15 -29.86 4.55
CA ILE A 274 8.99 -29.20 5.54
C ILE A 274 9.79 -28.06 4.90
N LEU A 275 10.38 -28.28 3.72
CA LEU A 275 11.08 -27.23 2.96
C LEU A 275 10.15 -26.06 2.62
N MET A 276 8.90 -26.36 2.22
CA MET A 276 7.90 -25.36 1.90
C MET A 276 7.51 -24.54 3.13
N LEU A 277 7.28 -25.19 4.27
CA LEU A 277 7.03 -24.52 5.56
C LEU A 277 8.22 -23.68 6.00
N PHE A 278 9.44 -24.16 5.79
CA PHE A 278 10.67 -23.42 6.10
C PHE A 278 10.80 -22.16 5.24
N VAL A 279 10.57 -22.25 3.93
CA VAL A 279 10.54 -21.08 3.03
C VAL A 279 9.45 -20.11 3.46
N LEU A 280 8.23 -20.60 3.74
CA LEU A 280 7.12 -19.75 4.18
C LEU A 280 7.43 -19.06 5.52
N ASN A 281 8.07 -19.75 6.46
CA ASN A 281 8.42 -19.18 7.76
C ASN A 281 9.54 -18.14 7.65
N LEU A 282 10.68 -18.51 7.03
CA LEU A 282 11.80 -17.60 6.89
C LEU A 282 11.43 -16.38 6.06
N TYR A 283 10.83 -16.61 4.91
CA TYR A 283 10.63 -15.59 3.91
C TYR A 283 9.33 -14.80 4.19
N GLY A 284 8.30 -15.47 4.71
CA GLY A 284 7.05 -14.82 5.12
C GLY A 284 7.20 -13.91 6.33
N LYS A 285 8.11 -14.21 7.28
CA LYS A 285 8.38 -13.31 8.42
C LYS A 285 8.91 -11.94 7.98
N TYR A 286 9.70 -11.90 6.91
CA TYR A 286 10.24 -10.64 6.38
C TYR A 286 9.32 -9.99 5.33
N GLY A 287 8.54 -10.78 4.59
CA GLY A 287 7.69 -10.26 3.50
C GLY A 287 6.24 -9.93 3.89
N ILE A 288 5.63 -10.62 4.85
CA ILE A 288 4.22 -10.43 5.20
C ILE A 288 4.09 -9.44 6.37
N GLY A 289 3.80 -8.18 6.05
CA GLY A 289 3.61 -7.12 7.05
C GLY A 289 2.14 -6.88 7.38
N LEU A 290 1.55 -7.66 8.31
CA LEU A 290 0.15 -7.45 8.73
C LEU A 290 -0.10 -6.08 9.39
N ASN A 291 0.90 -5.53 10.11
CA ASN A 291 0.79 -4.19 10.67
C ASN A 291 0.78 -3.11 9.57
N LYS A 292 1.48 -3.33 8.44
CA LYS A 292 1.44 -2.41 7.30
C LYS A 292 0.07 -2.44 6.63
N GLU A 293 -0.46 -3.64 6.43
CA GLU A 293 -1.81 -3.85 5.88
C GLU A 293 -2.88 -3.14 6.71
N GLU A 294 -2.79 -3.21 8.05
CA GLU A 294 -3.70 -2.48 8.94
C GLU A 294 -3.59 -0.96 8.75
N VAL A 295 -2.37 -0.42 8.67
CA VAL A 295 -2.13 1.01 8.43
C VAL A 295 -2.64 1.45 7.06
N MET A 296 -2.46 0.63 6.02
CA MET A 296 -3.05 0.86 4.70
C MET A 296 -4.58 0.82 4.75
N GLY A 297 -5.18 -0.01 5.61
CA GLY A 297 -6.62 -0.04 5.84
C GLY A 297 -7.17 1.28 6.40
N TYR A 298 -6.49 1.86 7.41
CA TYR A 298 -6.87 3.18 7.93
C TYR A 298 -6.86 4.26 6.84
N ASP A 299 -5.82 4.30 6.01
CA ASP A 299 -5.73 5.25 4.88
C ASP A 299 -6.80 4.99 3.82
N TYR A 300 -7.05 3.72 3.49
CA TYR A 300 -8.09 3.32 2.55
C TYR A 300 -9.47 3.83 2.99
N HIS A 301 -9.88 3.58 4.23
CA HIS A 301 -11.20 4.00 4.70
C HIS A 301 -11.32 5.53 4.81
N VAL A 302 -10.25 6.24 5.19
CA VAL A 302 -10.24 7.72 5.13
C VAL A 302 -10.41 8.22 3.70
N ARG A 303 -9.70 7.62 2.74
CA ARG A 303 -9.81 7.95 1.30
C ARG A 303 -11.23 7.69 0.77
N MET A 304 -11.89 6.63 1.23
CA MET A 304 -13.26 6.27 0.87
C MET A 304 -14.33 7.01 1.69
N GLN A 305 -13.93 7.86 2.66
CA GLN A 305 -14.80 8.57 3.59
C GLN A 305 -15.67 7.64 4.47
N GLU A 306 -15.18 6.43 4.74
CA GLU A 306 -15.83 5.39 5.56
C GLU A 306 -15.46 5.58 7.04
N TRP A 307 -15.86 6.71 7.62
CA TRP A 307 -15.45 7.13 8.97
C TRP A 307 -15.83 6.14 10.07
N ASP A 308 -16.99 5.49 9.95
CA ASP A 308 -17.46 4.51 10.94
C ASP A 308 -16.57 3.25 10.95
N GLU A 309 -16.05 2.83 9.80
CA GLU A 309 -15.12 1.69 9.69
C GLU A 309 -13.77 2.01 10.31
N VAL A 310 -13.25 3.23 10.12
CA VAL A 310 -12.02 3.69 10.80
C VAL A 310 -12.15 3.59 12.33
N ILE A 311 -13.29 4.00 12.87
CA ILE A 311 -13.57 3.93 14.32
C ILE A 311 -13.71 2.47 14.77
N ALA A 312 -14.42 1.64 14.00
CA ALA A 312 -14.58 0.21 14.30
C ALA A 312 -13.24 -0.55 14.29
N MET A 313 -12.33 -0.21 13.36
CA MET A 313 -10.96 -0.74 13.34
C MET A 313 -10.22 -0.42 14.64
N ALA A 314 -10.31 0.84 15.10
CA ALA A 314 -9.65 1.28 16.32
C ALA A 314 -10.23 0.67 17.60
N GLU A 315 -11.54 0.40 17.62
CA GLU A 315 -12.20 -0.32 18.72
C GLU A 315 -11.76 -1.78 18.80
N LYS A 316 -11.55 -2.43 17.66
CA LYS A 316 -11.09 -3.82 17.59
C LYS A 316 -9.63 -3.96 18.00
N LYS A 317 -8.78 -3.05 17.53
CA LYS A 317 -7.35 -2.98 17.87
C LYS A 317 -6.92 -1.52 17.93
N ALA A 318 -6.56 -1.07 19.13
CA ALA A 318 -6.16 0.31 19.34
C ALA A 318 -4.95 0.68 18.46
N PRO A 319 -5.03 1.76 17.66
CA PRO A 319 -3.93 2.18 16.81
C PRO A 319 -2.77 2.72 17.64
N ASP A 320 -1.55 2.44 17.19
CA ASP A 320 -0.32 2.85 17.87
C ASP A 320 0.64 3.64 16.98
N THR A 321 0.38 3.77 15.68
CA THR A 321 1.21 4.55 14.76
C THR A 321 0.66 5.97 14.58
N PRO A 322 1.50 7.01 14.38
CA PRO A 322 1.00 8.37 14.12
C PRO A 322 -0.04 8.44 13.01
N MET A 323 0.18 7.71 11.91
CA MET A 323 -0.72 7.64 10.76
C MET A 323 -2.10 7.08 11.11
N SER A 324 -2.15 5.93 11.77
CA SER A 324 -3.43 5.31 12.15
C SER A 324 -4.19 6.15 13.20
N VAL A 325 -3.49 6.76 14.16
CA VAL A 325 -4.09 7.65 15.15
C VAL A 325 -4.60 8.95 14.50
N SER A 326 -3.89 9.50 13.52
CA SER A 326 -4.34 10.69 12.77
C SER A 326 -5.60 10.40 11.94
N CYS A 327 -5.66 9.24 11.27
CA CYS A 327 -6.87 8.77 10.60
C CYS A 327 -8.04 8.62 11.57
N LEU A 328 -7.82 8.03 12.75
CA LEU A 328 -8.84 7.88 13.79
C LEU A 328 -9.35 9.23 14.29
N ASN A 329 -8.46 10.16 14.64
CA ASN A 329 -8.84 11.47 15.14
C ASN A 329 -9.62 12.27 14.08
N LEU A 330 -9.22 12.15 12.81
CA LEU A 330 -9.98 12.69 11.69
C LEU A 330 -11.38 12.08 11.60
N ALA A 331 -11.50 10.75 11.66
CA ALA A 331 -12.80 10.07 11.63
C ALA A 331 -13.71 10.47 12.80
N LEU A 332 -13.16 10.55 14.02
CA LEU A 332 -13.89 11.04 15.19
C LEU A 332 -14.39 12.46 14.99
N ALA A 333 -13.57 13.34 14.41
CA ALA A 333 -13.97 14.73 14.13
C ALA A 333 -15.05 14.81 13.05
N MET A 334 -14.93 14.02 11.98
CA MET A 334 -15.94 13.94 10.92
C MET A 334 -17.29 13.42 11.43
N LYS A 335 -17.28 12.59 12.49
CA LYS A 335 -18.49 12.13 13.19
C LYS A 335 -18.93 13.05 14.34
N GLY A 336 -18.20 14.13 14.64
CA GLY A 336 -18.49 15.05 15.75
C GLY A 336 -18.34 14.41 17.13
N GLN A 337 -17.44 13.41 17.25
CA GLN A 337 -17.17 12.63 18.47
C GLN A 337 -15.74 12.83 19.02
N LEU A 338 -14.94 13.70 18.39
CA LEU A 338 -13.54 13.94 18.80
C LEU A 338 -13.44 14.32 20.28
N PRO A 339 -14.14 15.34 20.79
CA PRO A 339 -13.99 15.75 22.18
C PRO A 339 -14.60 14.78 23.20
N GLU A 340 -15.49 13.88 22.77
CA GLU A 340 -16.07 12.84 23.61
C GLU A 340 -15.16 11.61 23.74
N ARG A 341 -14.51 11.21 22.64
CA ARG A 341 -13.92 9.86 22.52
C ARG A 341 -12.42 9.82 22.29
N MET A 342 -11.75 10.93 21.97
CA MET A 342 -10.31 10.94 21.66
C MET A 342 -9.47 10.21 22.72
N PHE A 343 -9.69 10.49 24.01
CA PHE A 343 -8.94 9.86 25.11
C PHE A 343 -9.40 8.44 25.46
N SER A 344 -10.45 7.92 24.81
CA SER A 344 -10.79 6.49 24.88
C SER A 344 -9.81 5.62 24.10
N PHE A 345 -9.01 6.23 23.23
CA PHE A 345 -7.99 5.56 22.42
C PHE A 345 -6.58 6.00 22.82
N TYR A 346 -5.59 5.22 22.37
CA TYR A 346 -4.19 5.62 22.51
C TYR A 346 -3.88 6.82 21.61
N GLN A 347 -3.15 7.80 22.15
CA GLN A 347 -2.84 9.05 21.48
C GLN A 347 -1.32 9.23 21.32
N ARG A 348 -0.89 9.75 20.17
CA ARG A 348 0.53 9.98 19.81
C ARG A 348 0.89 11.48 19.83
N GLY A 349 0.39 12.21 20.85
CA GLY A 349 0.62 13.65 20.97
C GLY A 349 0.25 14.41 19.69
N LYS A 350 1.02 15.45 19.34
CA LYS A 350 0.75 16.26 18.13
C LYS A 350 0.71 15.43 16.85
N GLU A 351 1.62 14.47 16.71
CA GLU A 351 1.78 13.64 15.50
C GLU A 351 0.57 12.72 15.28
N GLY A 352 -0.13 12.34 16.34
CA GLY A 352 -1.38 11.57 16.22
C GLY A 352 -2.59 12.42 15.81
N LEU A 353 -2.49 13.75 15.78
CA LEU A 353 -3.58 14.64 15.38
C LEU A 353 -3.29 15.28 14.02
N LEU A 354 -2.17 15.98 13.92
CA LEU A 354 -1.66 16.62 12.72
C LEU A 354 -0.21 16.17 12.53
N MET A 355 -0.01 15.21 11.63
CA MET A 355 1.31 14.67 11.34
C MET A 355 2.21 15.73 10.71
N SER A 356 3.48 15.70 11.11
CA SER A 356 4.53 16.48 10.45
C SER A 356 4.72 16.01 9.01
N PHE A 357 5.06 16.96 8.14
CA PHE A 357 5.40 16.65 6.77
C PHE A 357 6.73 15.87 6.71
N VAL A 358 6.77 14.82 5.89
CA VAL A 358 7.97 14.03 5.61
C VAL A 358 8.14 13.98 4.10
N ASN A 359 9.39 14.10 3.65
CA ASN A 359 9.76 13.97 2.23
C ASN A 359 9.60 12.51 1.74
N ASP A 360 8.37 12.05 1.58
CA ASP A 360 8.02 10.76 0.99
C ASP A 360 6.71 10.86 0.17
N PHE A 361 6.29 9.74 -0.43
CA PHE A 361 5.12 9.69 -1.31
C PHE A 361 3.84 9.15 -0.64
N THR A 362 3.89 8.70 0.62
CA THR A 362 2.76 8.07 1.33
C THR A 362 2.25 8.90 2.50
N ILE A 363 3.15 9.38 3.37
CA ILE A 363 2.79 10.14 4.58
C ILE A 363 2.10 11.44 4.22
N PRO A 364 2.57 12.25 3.24
CA PRO A 364 1.87 13.50 2.92
C PRO A 364 0.44 13.29 2.42
N LEU A 365 0.14 12.16 1.76
CA LEU A 365 -1.22 11.86 1.31
C LEU A 365 -2.20 11.68 2.47
N VAL A 366 -1.71 11.22 3.62
CA VAL A 366 -2.52 11.01 4.82
C VAL A 366 -2.49 12.26 5.68
N ALA A 367 -1.30 12.86 5.87
CA ALA A 367 -1.10 14.07 6.65
C ALA A 367 -1.86 15.27 6.07
N GLY A 368 -2.07 15.29 4.75
CA GLY A 368 -2.86 16.33 4.08
C GLY A 368 -4.37 16.23 4.30
N GLU A 369 -4.90 15.06 4.69
CA GLU A 369 -6.35 14.84 4.82
C GLU A 369 -6.98 15.68 5.94
N PRO A 370 -6.44 15.73 7.18
CA PRO A 370 -6.95 16.63 8.20
C PRO A 370 -7.01 18.09 7.75
N TYR A 371 -5.95 18.58 7.10
CA TYR A 371 -5.88 19.94 6.59
C TYR A 371 -6.95 20.21 5.51
N TYR A 372 -7.19 19.24 4.62
CA TYR A 372 -8.26 19.31 3.64
C TYR A 372 -9.62 19.49 4.31
N TYR A 373 -9.99 18.63 5.27
CA TYR A 373 -11.29 18.69 5.93
C TYR A 373 -11.49 19.91 6.85
N LEU A 374 -10.39 20.45 7.40
CA LEU A 374 -10.36 21.70 8.17
C LEU A 374 -10.62 22.95 7.31
N GLY A 375 -10.45 22.86 5.99
CA GLY A 375 -10.62 23.98 5.05
C GLY A 375 -9.30 24.55 4.51
N LEU A 376 -8.15 24.01 4.89
CA LEU A 376 -6.82 24.40 4.39
C LEU A 376 -6.50 23.71 3.07
N VAL A 377 -7.34 23.99 2.07
CA VAL A 377 -7.31 23.35 0.74
C VAL A 377 -5.95 23.55 0.04
N ASN A 378 -5.32 24.71 0.20
CA ASN A 378 -4.00 25.00 -0.37
C ASN A 378 -2.89 24.15 0.27
N VAL A 379 -2.95 23.91 1.58
CA VAL A 379 -1.98 23.06 2.29
C VAL A 379 -2.14 21.61 1.84
N ALA A 380 -3.38 21.12 1.78
CA ALA A 380 -3.66 19.78 1.26
C ALA A 380 -3.19 19.62 -0.20
N GLN A 381 -3.39 20.64 -1.03
CA GLN A 381 -2.90 20.66 -2.41
C GLN A 381 -1.37 20.54 -2.47
N GLN A 382 -0.65 21.28 -1.63
CA GLN A 382 0.81 21.20 -1.53
C GLN A 382 1.26 19.78 -1.17
N PHE A 383 0.70 19.19 -0.11
CA PHE A 383 1.08 17.86 0.37
C PHE A 383 0.91 16.80 -0.72
N VAL A 384 -0.21 16.85 -1.45
CA VAL A 384 -0.48 15.90 -2.54
C VAL A 384 0.42 16.13 -3.75
N PHE A 385 0.72 17.39 -4.08
CA PHE A 385 1.65 17.71 -5.16
C PHE A 385 3.05 17.14 -4.86
N GLU A 386 3.56 17.35 -3.64
CA GLU A 386 4.85 16.83 -3.22
C GLU A 386 4.87 15.30 -3.18
N ALA A 387 3.81 14.67 -2.65
CA ALA A 387 3.70 13.20 -2.66
C ALA A 387 3.71 12.62 -4.09
N MET A 388 3.04 13.28 -5.04
CA MET A 388 2.98 12.85 -6.44
C MET A 388 4.35 12.90 -7.11
N GLU A 389 5.12 13.97 -6.87
CA GLU A 389 6.47 14.12 -7.42
C GLU A 389 7.51 13.23 -6.70
N ALA A 390 7.22 12.81 -5.47
CA ALA A 390 8.05 11.86 -4.72
C ALA A 390 7.83 10.39 -5.12
N VAL A 391 6.85 10.07 -5.98
CA VAL A 391 6.59 8.68 -6.43
C VAL A 391 7.82 8.14 -7.21
N PRO A 392 8.53 7.11 -6.69
CA PRO A 392 9.87 6.77 -7.20
C PRO A 392 9.92 6.15 -8.61
N ASP A 393 8.82 5.54 -9.05
CA ASP A 393 8.70 4.88 -10.37
C ASP A 393 8.11 5.79 -11.45
N TYR A 394 7.80 7.05 -11.12
CA TYR A 394 7.21 8.06 -12.00
C TYR A 394 5.86 7.68 -12.62
N ARG A 395 5.19 6.59 -12.20
CA ARG A 395 3.92 6.13 -12.78
C ARG A 395 2.71 7.00 -12.43
N LYS A 396 2.95 8.06 -11.65
CA LYS A 396 1.96 9.02 -11.12
C LYS A 396 0.82 8.33 -10.37
N SER A 397 0.11 9.09 -9.54
CA SER A 397 -0.95 8.56 -8.68
C SER A 397 -2.31 9.07 -9.09
N VAL A 398 -3.27 8.16 -9.25
CA VAL A 398 -4.66 8.52 -9.55
C VAL A 398 -5.28 9.29 -8.39
N ARG A 399 -4.99 8.87 -7.14
CA ARG A 399 -5.41 9.58 -5.93
C ARG A 399 -4.89 11.01 -5.93
N CYS A 400 -3.62 11.23 -6.27
CA CYS A 400 -3.06 12.57 -6.32
C CYS A 400 -3.75 13.44 -7.37
N PHE A 401 -3.93 12.92 -8.59
CA PHE A 401 -4.62 13.63 -9.66
C PHE A 401 -6.06 14.01 -9.27
N LYS A 402 -6.77 13.08 -8.61
CA LYS A 402 -8.13 13.32 -8.10
C LYS A 402 -8.12 14.47 -7.11
N ARG A 403 -7.29 14.41 -6.06
CA ARG A 403 -7.25 15.46 -5.03
C ARG A 403 -6.77 16.80 -5.60
N LEU A 404 -5.78 16.81 -6.50
CA LEU A 404 -5.33 18.03 -7.18
C LEU A 404 -6.44 18.66 -8.04
N ALA A 405 -7.27 17.86 -8.70
CA ALA A 405 -8.44 18.36 -9.41
C ALA A 405 -9.46 18.97 -8.44
N GLU A 406 -9.76 18.30 -7.32
CA GLU A 406 -10.69 18.77 -6.30
C GLU A 406 -10.24 20.09 -5.67
N THR A 407 -8.98 20.19 -5.24
CA THR A 407 -8.47 21.41 -4.61
C THR A 407 -8.48 22.59 -5.59
N ASN A 408 -8.09 22.38 -6.85
CA ASN A 408 -8.15 23.43 -7.87
C ASN A 408 -9.59 23.83 -8.21
N LEU A 409 -10.55 22.89 -8.21
CA LEU A 409 -11.98 23.17 -8.37
C LEU A 409 -12.49 24.05 -7.22
N ILE A 410 -12.20 23.67 -5.98
CA ILE A 410 -12.59 24.41 -4.77
C ILE A 410 -12.02 25.83 -4.81
N ASN A 411 -10.75 25.97 -5.19
CA ASN A 411 -10.06 27.26 -5.32
C ASN A 411 -10.50 28.11 -6.54
N GLY A 412 -11.41 27.62 -7.38
CA GLY A 412 -11.87 28.33 -8.59
C GLY A 412 -10.83 28.37 -9.72
N ARG A 413 -9.76 27.56 -9.64
CA ARG A 413 -8.73 27.41 -10.68
C ARG A 413 -9.18 26.38 -11.71
N TYR A 414 -10.32 26.62 -12.35
CA TYR A 414 -10.99 25.64 -13.21
C TYR A 414 -10.14 25.15 -14.38
N GLU A 415 -9.32 26.00 -14.98
CA GLU A 415 -8.46 25.58 -16.10
C GLU A 415 -7.33 24.63 -15.66
N VAL A 416 -6.87 24.72 -14.41
CA VAL A 416 -5.90 23.76 -13.85
C VAL A 416 -6.61 22.45 -13.52
N ALA A 417 -7.76 22.52 -12.86
CA ALA A 417 -8.59 21.34 -12.57
C ALA A 417 -8.94 20.57 -13.86
N ARG A 418 -9.28 21.29 -14.94
CA ARG A 418 -9.58 20.71 -16.26
C ARG A 418 -8.45 19.84 -16.79
N LYS A 419 -7.18 20.21 -16.58
CA LYS A 419 -6.03 19.43 -17.05
C LYS A 419 -5.96 18.07 -16.36
N TYR A 420 -6.06 18.05 -15.03
CA TYR A 420 -6.05 16.80 -14.27
C TYR A 420 -7.25 15.91 -14.62
N LEU A 421 -8.45 16.50 -14.69
CA LEU A 421 -9.67 15.75 -15.00
C LEU A 421 -9.64 15.13 -16.41
N ARG A 422 -9.14 15.86 -17.42
CA ARG A 422 -9.01 15.31 -18.79
C ARG A 422 -8.09 14.09 -18.84
N ILE A 423 -7.00 14.09 -18.06
CA ILE A 423 -6.12 12.91 -17.97
C ILE A 423 -6.88 11.75 -17.32
N LEU A 424 -7.63 12.01 -16.23
CA LEU A 424 -8.43 10.99 -15.55
C LEU A 424 -9.57 10.43 -16.41
N GLN A 425 -10.10 11.17 -17.38
CA GLN A 425 -11.08 10.66 -18.34
C GLN A 425 -10.55 9.51 -19.23
N HIS A 426 -9.23 9.36 -19.32
CA HIS A 426 -8.59 8.26 -20.04
C HIS A 426 -8.28 7.05 -19.16
N THR A 427 -8.76 7.03 -17.91
CA THR A 427 -8.68 5.85 -17.02
C THR A 427 -9.96 5.00 -17.13
N LEU A 428 -9.96 3.79 -16.59
CA LEU A 428 -11.15 2.95 -16.58
C LEU A 428 -12.11 3.32 -15.44
N PHE A 429 -11.63 3.31 -14.19
CA PHE A 429 -12.50 3.42 -13.00
C PHE A 429 -12.78 4.85 -12.54
N TYR A 430 -12.00 5.85 -13.00
CA TYR A 430 -12.15 7.24 -12.57
C TYR A 430 -12.71 8.16 -13.66
N LYS A 431 -12.99 7.61 -14.85
CA LYS A 431 -13.50 8.37 -15.98
C LYS A 431 -14.87 8.99 -15.73
N ASP A 432 -15.78 8.27 -15.10
CA ASP A 432 -17.14 8.75 -14.85
C ASP A 432 -17.12 9.91 -13.87
N TRP A 433 -16.45 9.72 -12.72
CA TRP A 433 -16.20 10.80 -11.75
C TRP A 433 -15.53 12.02 -12.39
N ALA A 434 -14.51 11.81 -13.24
CA ALA A 434 -13.82 12.90 -13.90
C ALA A 434 -14.74 13.65 -14.88
N THR A 435 -15.60 12.92 -15.61
CA THR A 435 -16.55 13.49 -16.57
C THR A 435 -17.64 14.29 -15.87
N GLU A 436 -18.17 13.78 -14.75
CA GLU A 436 -19.15 14.48 -13.92
C GLU A 436 -18.56 15.75 -13.31
N THR A 437 -17.33 15.66 -12.78
CA THR A 437 -16.63 16.81 -12.18
C THR A 437 -16.27 17.86 -13.22
N LEU A 438 -15.92 17.46 -14.46
CA LEU A 438 -15.72 18.39 -15.58
C LEU A 438 -16.98 19.19 -15.90
N ALA A 439 -18.16 18.59 -15.78
CA ALA A 439 -19.43 19.26 -16.00
C ALA A 439 -19.77 20.29 -14.91
N CYS A 440 -19.08 20.25 -13.76
CA CYS A 440 -19.18 21.26 -12.71
C CYS A 440 -18.23 22.45 -12.93
N LEU A 441 -17.25 22.36 -13.83
CA LEU A 441 -16.31 23.45 -14.05
C LEU A 441 -17.03 24.70 -14.58
N ASN A 442 -16.67 25.87 -14.05
CA ASN A 442 -17.25 27.17 -14.37
C ASN A 442 -18.73 27.37 -13.96
N ASP A 443 -19.34 26.41 -13.25
CA ASP A 443 -20.69 26.52 -12.69
C ASP A 443 -20.60 26.72 -11.17
N GLU A 444 -20.57 28.00 -10.75
CA GLU A 444 -20.42 28.37 -9.35
C GLU A 444 -21.54 27.82 -8.46
N ASP A 445 -22.79 27.85 -8.94
CA ASP A 445 -23.95 27.41 -8.18
C ASP A 445 -23.88 25.90 -7.94
N ARG A 446 -23.51 25.13 -8.97
CA ARG A 446 -23.35 23.69 -8.85
C ARG A 446 -22.19 23.30 -7.91
N VAL A 447 -21.07 24.02 -7.97
CA VAL A 447 -19.94 23.76 -7.05
C VAL A 447 -20.31 24.13 -5.61
N ASN A 448 -21.01 25.24 -5.39
CA ASN A 448 -21.42 25.69 -4.06
C ASN A 448 -22.53 24.82 -3.44
N ALA A 449 -23.38 24.21 -4.28
CA ALA A 449 -24.40 23.24 -3.88
C ALA A 449 -23.81 21.86 -3.54
N HIS A 450 -22.62 21.53 -4.05
CA HIS A 450 -21.99 20.25 -3.78
C HIS A 450 -21.70 20.08 -2.27
N PRO A 451 -22.05 18.94 -1.65
CA PRO A 451 -21.96 18.76 -0.19
C PRO A 451 -20.54 18.92 0.34
N GLU A 452 -19.55 18.40 -0.38
CA GLU A 452 -18.14 18.52 0.00
C GLU A 452 -17.50 19.84 -0.48
N TYR A 453 -17.43 20.08 -1.79
CA TYR A 453 -16.77 21.26 -2.36
C TYR A 453 -17.37 22.58 -1.87
N GLY A 454 -18.70 22.69 -1.82
CA GLY A 454 -19.38 23.86 -1.30
C GLY A 454 -19.13 24.09 0.19
N ARG A 455 -19.08 23.02 1.00
CA ARG A 455 -18.68 23.10 2.41
C ARG A 455 -17.25 23.63 2.52
N LEU A 456 -16.30 23.05 1.79
CA LEU A 456 -14.91 23.45 1.85
C LEU A 456 -14.69 24.89 1.39
N ARG A 457 -15.35 25.34 0.32
CA ARG A 457 -15.34 26.76 -0.10
C ARG A 457 -15.76 27.75 0.97
N ARG A 458 -16.71 27.36 1.84
CA ARG A 458 -17.15 28.19 2.97
C ARG A 458 -16.16 28.16 4.13
N LEU A 459 -15.39 27.09 4.28
CA LEU A 459 -14.39 26.94 5.34
C LEU A 459 -13.03 27.53 4.95
N THR A 460 -12.69 27.53 3.66
CA THR A 460 -11.40 27.99 3.16
C THR A 460 -11.22 29.50 3.38
N PRO A 461 -10.18 29.92 4.11
CA PRO A 461 -9.86 31.34 4.30
C PRO A 461 -9.55 32.02 2.96
N ARG A 462 -9.96 33.29 2.82
CA ARG A 462 -9.68 34.11 1.64
C ARG A 462 -8.45 35.01 1.77
N THR A 463 -7.92 35.13 2.98
CA THR A 463 -6.75 35.95 3.28
C THR A 463 -5.50 35.08 3.35
N ASP A 464 -4.41 35.58 2.79
CA ASP A 464 -3.12 34.91 2.85
C ASP A 464 -2.61 34.84 4.30
N PHE A 465 -2.00 33.73 4.67
CA PHE A 465 -1.38 33.53 5.96
C PHE A 465 -0.14 32.64 5.84
N PHE A 466 0.75 32.73 6.82
CA PHE A 466 1.94 31.88 6.88
C PHE A 466 1.59 30.54 7.55
N PHE A 467 1.67 29.45 6.80
CA PHE A 467 1.48 28.11 7.32
C PHE A 467 2.75 27.63 8.03
N ASN A 468 2.61 27.22 9.29
CA ASN A 468 3.68 26.61 10.05
C ASN A 468 3.22 25.28 10.68
N PRO A 469 3.69 24.12 10.20
CA PRO A 469 3.28 22.82 10.72
C PRO A 469 3.78 22.57 12.16
N ASP A 470 4.81 23.27 12.62
CA ASP A 470 5.33 23.12 13.99
C ASP A 470 4.44 23.82 15.04
N LEU A 471 3.64 24.79 14.61
CA LEU A 471 2.74 25.59 15.44
C LEU A 471 1.29 25.47 14.93
N PRO A 472 0.68 24.27 15.03
CA PRO A 472 -0.67 24.03 14.53
C PRO A 472 -1.73 24.91 15.21
N GLU A 473 -1.53 25.31 16.47
CA GLU A 473 -2.46 26.19 17.19
C GLU A 473 -2.66 27.53 16.47
N MET A 474 -1.59 28.16 16.01
CA MET A 474 -1.67 29.44 15.30
C MET A 474 -2.51 29.31 14.03
N THR A 475 -2.35 28.20 13.32
CA THR A 475 -3.11 27.93 12.10
C THR A 475 -4.60 27.69 12.40
N LEU A 476 -4.89 26.95 13.48
CA LEU A 476 -6.26 26.64 13.89
C LEU A 476 -6.99 27.88 14.46
N GLU A 477 -6.29 28.73 15.21
CA GLU A 477 -6.78 30.04 15.66
C GLU A 477 -7.11 30.93 14.47
N PHE A 478 -6.22 31.00 13.48
CA PHE A 478 -6.49 31.74 12.25
C PHE A 478 -7.73 31.22 11.51
N LEU A 479 -7.90 29.90 11.40
CA LEU A 479 -9.10 29.30 10.81
C LEU A 479 -10.38 29.70 11.54
N LEU A 480 -10.35 29.77 12.87
CA LEU A 480 -11.49 30.18 13.69
C LEU A 480 -11.77 31.67 13.58
N HIS A 481 -10.74 32.52 13.48
CA HIS A 481 -10.92 33.94 13.22
C HIS A 481 -11.53 34.18 11.83
N ALA A 482 -11.08 33.44 10.81
CA ALA A 482 -11.62 33.52 9.46
C ALA A 482 -13.05 32.96 9.37
N ASN A 483 -13.35 31.89 10.11
CA ASN A 483 -14.67 31.29 10.19
C ASN A 483 -15.00 30.80 11.61
N PRO A 484 -15.66 31.64 12.43
CA PRO A 484 -15.99 31.30 13.82
C PRO A 484 -16.95 30.13 13.98
N ARG A 485 -17.64 29.72 12.90
CA ARG A 485 -18.55 28.56 12.91
C ARG A 485 -17.86 27.25 12.50
N ASN A 486 -16.55 27.27 12.25
CA ASN A 486 -15.79 26.06 11.93
C ASN A 486 -15.58 25.21 13.18
N ARG A 487 -16.58 24.39 13.51
CA ARG A 487 -16.57 23.50 14.68
C ARG A 487 -15.37 22.56 14.70
N MET A 488 -14.99 22.00 13.55
CA MET A 488 -13.86 21.08 13.47
C MET A 488 -12.53 21.77 13.81
N ALA A 489 -12.31 23.00 13.34
CA ALA A 489 -11.10 23.76 13.71
C ALA A 489 -11.03 24.06 15.21
N TYR A 490 -12.16 24.35 15.85
CA TYR A 490 -12.25 24.50 17.30
C TYR A 490 -11.90 23.20 18.01
N GLU A 491 -12.53 22.08 17.61
CA GLU A 491 -12.28 20.78 18.24
C GLU A 491 -10.82 20.34 18.10
N TYR A 492 -10.20 20.60 16.95
CA TYR A 492 -8.76 20.38 16.73
C TYR A 492 -7.89 21.30 17.59
N LEU A 493 -8.24 22.58 17.74
CA LEU A 493 -7.49 23.51 18.61
C LEU A 493 -7.52 23.04 20.06
N MET A 494 -8.71 22.69 20.56
CA MET A 494 -8.85 22.14 21.91
C MET A 494 -8.06 20.82 22.04
N ALA A 495 -8.14 19.92 21.06
CA ALA A 495 -7.38 18.68 21.06
C ALA A 495 -5.86 18.92 21.08
N CYS A 496 -5.34 19.88 20.30
CA CYS A 496 -3.93 20.27 20.33
C CYS A 496 -3.48 20.69 21.74
N THR A 497 -4.26 21.55 22.42
CA THR A 497 -3.92 21.99 23.79
C THR A 497 -3.91 20.84 24.79
N LEU A 498 -4.88 19.93 24.72
CA LEU A 498 -4.95 18.77 25.62
C LEU A 498 -3.84 17.76 25.35
N LEU A 499 -3.52 17.48 24.08
CA LEU A 499 -2.40 16.59 23.71
C LEU A 499 -1.04 17.17 24.11
N LYS A 500 -0.89 18.50 24.17
CA LYS A 500 0.30 19.17 24.73
C LYS A 500 0.27 19.32 26.25
N LYS A 501 -0.79 18.86 26.91
CA LYS A 501 -1.03 19.01 28.36
C LYS A 501 -1.11 20.47 28.83
N ASP A 502 -1.40 21.39 27.91
CA ASP A 502 -1.56 22.82 28.21
C ASP A 502 -3.01 23.14 28.53
N VAL A 503 -3.41 22.76 29.74
CA VAL A 503 -4.79 22.95 30.21
C VAL A 503 -5.10 24.45 30.43
N GLY A 504 -4.08 25.28 30.66
CA GLY A 504 -4.25 26.73 30.75
C GLY A 504 -4.76 27.32 29.44
N ARG A 505 -4.11 27.00 28.31
CA ARG A 505 -4.59 27.40 26.99
C ARG A 505 -5.92 26.77 26.62
N PHE A 506 -6.16 25.52 27.01
CA PHE A 506 -7.47 24.88 26.85
C PHE A 506 -8.59 25.73 27.48
N VAL A 507 -8.43 26.14 28.74
CA VAL A 507 -9.44 26.96 29.45
C VAL A 507 -9.57 28.35 28.82
N HIS A 508 -8.48 28.93 28.32
CA HIS A 508 -8.50 30.21 27.61
C HIS A 508 -9.36 30.14 26.33
N TYR A 509 -9.24 29.06 25.53
CA TYR A 509 -10.00 28.91 24.29
C TYR A 509 -11.41 28.33 24.49
N TYR A 510 -11.69 27.69 25.63
CA TYR A 510 -12.98 27.06 25.91
C TYR A 510 -14.21 27.94 25.62
N PRO A 511 -14.24 29.24 26.00
CA PRO A 511 -15.38 30.12 25.71
C PRO A 511 -15.70 30.30 24.22
N LEU A 512 -14.72 30.12 23.32
CA LEU A 512 -14.92 30.24 21.87
C LEU A 512 -15.92 29.19 21.33
N GLY A 513 -16.13 28.09 22.07
CA GLY A 513 -17.04 27.02 21.68
C GLY A 513 -18.50 27.26 22.01
N ALA A 514 -18.86 28.36 22.70
CA ALA A 514 -20.22 28.60 23.19
C ALA A 514 -21.28 28.60 22.06
N ASP A 515 -20.93 29.16 20.90
CA ASP A 515 -21.85 29.34 19.76
C ASP A 515 -21.77 28.22 18.71
N LEU A 516 -21.02 27.14 18.99
CA LEU A 516 -20.79 26.03 18.05
C LEU A 516 -21.84 24.91 18.13
N GLY A 517 -22.91 25.11 18.91
CA GLY A 517 -24.07 24.22 18.92
C GLY A 517 -23.89 22.91 19.70
N TYR A 518 -23.08 22.92 20.76
CA TYR A 518 -22.97 21.77 21.67
C TYR A 518 -24.25 21.61 22.52
N SER A 519 -24.82 20.40 22.54
CA SER A 519 -25.98 20.09 23.41
C SER A 519 -25.60 20.00 24.88
N SER A 520 -24.39 19.52 25.15
CA SER A 520 -23.77 19.41 26.48
C SER A 520 -22.27 19.51 26.34
N VAL A 521 -21.56 19.86 27.42
CA VAL A 521 -20.10 19.87 27.42
C VAL A 521 -19.58 18.45 27.13
N PRO A 522 -18.75 18.22 26.11
CA PRO A 522 -18.17 16.92 25.81
C PRO A 522 -17.41 16.30 26.99
N LYS A 523 -17.36 14.96 27.06
CA LYS A 523 -16.68 14.22 28.14
C LYS A 523 -15.24 14.68 28.35
N GLY A 524 -14.41 14.70 27.30
CA GLY A 524 -13.00 15.10 27.41
C GLY A 524 -12.82 16.55 27.86
N TYR A 525 -13.76 17.44 27.51
CA TYR A 525 -13.74 18.83 27.96
C TYR A 525 -14.13 18.94 29.44
N GLN A 526 -15.16 18.23 29.89
CA GLN A 526 -15.51 18.17 31.31
C GLN A 526 -14.34 17.69 32.15
N GLU A 527 -13.65 16.63 31.70
CA GLU A 527 -12.47 16.09 32.37
C GLU A 527 -11.35 17.13 32.45
N ALA A 528 -11.01 17.81 31.36
CA ALA A 528 -9.98 18.84 31.35
C ALA A 528 -10.31 20.05 32.24
N LEU A 529 -11.56 20.51 32.23
CA LEU A 529 -12.04 21.61 33.10
C LEU A 529 -11.93 21.25 34.58
N LEU A 530 -12.37 20.03 34.96
CA LEU A 530 -12.23 19.54 36.33
C LEU A 530 -10.75 19.39 36.74
N PHE A 531 -9.90 18.94 35.82
CA PHE A 531 -8.46 18.80 36.08
C PHE A 531 -7.81 20.17 36.32
N TYR A 532 -8.14 21.16 35.50
CA TYR A 532 -7.70 22.54 35.71
C TYR A 532 -8.14 23.10 37.06
N TRP A 533 -9.41 22.87 37.42
CA TRP A 533 -9.98 23.29 38.70
C TRP A 533 -9.21 22.66 39.87
N LEU A 534 -8.94 21.35 39.80
CA LEU A 534 -8.19 20.66 40.86
C LEU A 534 -6.76 21.19 41.03
N MET A 535 -6.10 21.59 39.94
CA MET A 535 -4.74 22.13 39.96
C MET A 535 -4.68 23.60 40.40
N SER A 536 -5.78 24.33 40.27
CA SER A 536 -5.87 25.74 40.59
C SER A 536 -6.13 25.91 42.10
N LYS A 537 -5.49 26.90 42.72
CA LYS A 537 -5.70 27.21 44.14
C LYS A 537 -7.07 27.87 44.32
N HIS A 538 -8.04 27.10 44.79
CA HIS A 538 -9.39 27.57 45.10
C HIS A 538 -9.65 27.62 46.60
N THR A 539 -10.49 28.57 47.01
CA THR A 539 -11.00 28.72 48.37
C THR A 539 -12.22 27.81 48.56
N ALA A 540 -12.50 27.37 49.79
CA ALA A 540 -13.59 26.41 50.08
C ALA A 540 -15.00 26.89 49.68
N THR A 541 -15.15 28.18 49.33
CA THR A 541 -16.39 28.84 48.88
C THR A 541 -16.55 28.88 47.36
N ASP A 542 -15.53 28.49 46.59
CA ASP A 542 -15.54 28.62 45.13
C ASP A 542 -16.35 27.48 44.51
N THR A 543 -17.36 27.82 43.72
CA THR A 543 -18.17 26.84 42.97
C THR A 543 -17.64 26.71 41.54
N ILE A 544 -17.61 25.47 41.03
CA ILE A 544 -17.20 25.19 39.65
C ILE A 544 -18.09 26.00 38.68
N PRO A 545 -17.52 26.85 37.80
CA PRO A 545 -18.30 27.75 36.94
C PRO A 545 -18.89 27.08 35.70
N TRP A 546 -18.54 25.82 35.42
CA TRP A 546 -18.95 25.08 34.22
C TRP A 546 -20.04 24.06 34.51
N LYS A 547 -20.88 23.76 33.51
CA LYS A 547 -21.91 22.71 33.59
C LYS A 547 -21.26 21.34 33.43
N ILE A 548 -20.95 20.68 34.55
CA ILE A 548 -20.27 19.39 34.60
C ILE A 548 -21.23 18.31 35.09
N ASN A 549 -21.16 17.12 34.48
CA ASN A 549 -21.94 15.98 34.92
C ASN A 549 -21.40 15.49 36.29
N PRO A 550 -22.25 15.33 37.32
CA PRO A 550 -21.84 14.82 38.64
C PRO A 550 -21.11 13.48 38.59
N GLN A 551 -21.39 12.64 37.59
CA GLN A 551 -20.69 11.37 37.39
C GLN A 551 -19.21 11.58 37.07
N THR A 552 -18.88 12.57 36.24
CA THR A 552 -17.49 12.92 35.89
C THR A 552 -16.74 13.41 37.12
N GLU A 553 -17.39 14.23 37.96
CA GLU A 553 -16.80 14.72 39.20
C GLU A 553 -16.49 13.59 40.20
N ASN A 554 -17.44 12.68 40.41
CA ASN A 554 -17.23 11.51 41.25
C ASN A 554 -16.08 10.64 40.73
N ARG A 555 -16.01 10.44 39.40
CA ARG A 555 -14.94 9.68 38.75
C ARG A 555 -13.56 10.33 38.96
N LEU A 556 -13.47 11.67 38.97
CA LEU A 556 -12.21 12.37 39.31
C LEU A 556 -11.83 12.17 40.77
N ARG A 557 -12.78 12.24 41.71
CA ARG A 557 -12.51 12.01 43.14
C ARG A 557 -11.95 10.61 43.37
N GLU A 558 -12.53 9.59 42.73
CA GLU A 558 -12.01 8.22 42.77
C GLU A 558 -10.60 8.11 42.17
N TYR A 559 -10.38 8.76 41.02
CA TYR A 559 -9.06 8.81 40.38
C TYR A 559 -8.01 9.41 41.34
N ALA A 560 -8.30 10.56 41.94
CA ALA A 560 -7.39 11.25 42.86
C ALA A 560 -7.10 10.43 44.13
N GLN A 561 -8.11 9.76 44.70
CA GLN A 561 -7.92 8.86 45.84
C GLN A 561 -6.98 7.70 45.51
N ILE A 562 -7.16 7.05 44.36
CA ILE A 562 -6.30 5.94 43.95
C ILE A 562 -4.90 6.46 43.61
N PHE A 563 -4.79 7.57 42.88
CA PHE A 563 -3.51 8.18 42.48
C PHE A 563 -2.64 8.58 43.68
N THR A 564 -3.25 9.11 44.75
CA THR A 564 -2.52 9.45 45.99
C THR A 564 -2.07 8.21 46.78
N SER A 565 -2.81 7.10 46.67
CA SER A 565 -2.45 5.83 47.34
C SER A 565 -1.41 5.01 46.58
N ALA A 566 -1.46 5.00 45.25
CA ALA A 566 -0.58 4.24 44.38
C ALA A 566 -0.41 4.95 43.03
N ARG A 567 0.75 5.56 42.81
CA ARG A 567 1.08 6.27 41.56
C ARG A 567 1.58 5.31 40.49
N SER A 568 0.75 4.35 40.08
CA SER A 568 1.09 3.37 39.03
C SER A 568 0.07 3.38 37.89
N ALA A 569 0.58 3.38 36.66
CA ALA A 569 -0.25 3.32 35.45
C ALA A 569 -1.09 2.04 35.41
N ASP A 570 -0.54 0.91 35.85
CA ASP A 570 -1.24 -0.38 35.84
C ASP A 570 -2.49 -0.36 36.74
N ALA A 571 -2.43 0.28 37.91
CA ALA A 571 -3.56 0.36 38.83
C ALA A 571 -4.71 1.24 38.30
N LEU A 572 -4.40 2.25 37.48
CA LEU A 572 -5.36 3.23 36.98
C LEU A 572 -5.86 2.92 35.56
N SER A 573 -5.07 2.21 34.75
CA SER A 573 -5.35 1.97 33.33
C SER A 573 -6.68 1.27 33.07
N ALA A 574 -7.03 0.27 33.89
CA ALA A 574 -8.24 -0.53 33.70
C ALA A 574 -9.55 0.25 33.91
N ARG A 575 -9.55 1.26 34.80
CA ARG A 575 -10.75 2.06 35.13
C ARG A 575 -10.74 3.47 34.55
N PHE A 576 -9.57 4.03 34.27
CA PHE A 576 -9.42 5.43 33.88
C PHE A 576 -8.59 5.62 32.62
N GLY A 577 -8.16 4.54 31.96
CA GLY A 577 -7.37 4.60 30.72
C GLY A 577 -8.06 5.33 29.56
N ASP A 578 -9.38 5.53 29.66
CA ASP A 578 -10.24 6.24 28.72
C ASP A 578 -10.45 7.74 29.05
N THR A 579 -9.69 8.29 30.01
CA THR A 579 -9.85 9.66 30.53
C THR A 579 -8.67 10.55 30.16
N TYR A 580 -8.93 11.85 30.08
CA TYR A 580 -7.89 12.85 29.90
C TYR A 580 -6.87 12.85 31.05
N TRP A 581 -7.30 12.64 32.30
CA TRP A 581 -6.40 12.66 33.47
C TRP A 581 -5.33 11.58 33.38
N PHE A 582 -5.73 10.36 33.00
CA PHE A 582 -4.79 9.27 32.81
C PHE A 582 -3.81 9.57 31.67
N TYR A 583 -4.28 10.17 30.57
CA TYR A 583 -3.40 10.65 29.52
C TYR A 583 -2.41 11.70 30.05
N ALA A 584 -2.89 12.73 30.73
CA ALA A 584 -2.06 13.81 31.26
C ALA A 584 -0.95 13.31 32.22
N ASP A 585 -1.27 12.34 33.08
CA ASP A 585 -0.33 11.83 34.09
C ASP A 585 0.63 10.75 33.57
N PHE A 586 0.22 9.90 32.63
CA PHE A 586 0.96 8.68 32.26
C PHE A 586 1.33 8.52 30.78
N ARG A 587 0.83 9.36 29.87
CA ARG A 587 1.12 9.29 28.43
C ARG A 587 1.67 10.62 27.93
#